data_AF-A0A0K3BEC3-F1
#
_entry.id   AF-A0A0K3BEC3-F1
#
_cell.length_a   1.000
_cell.length_b   1.000
_cell.length_c   1.000
_cell.angle_alpha   90.00
_cell.angle_beta   90.00
_cell.angle_gamma   90.00
#
_symmetry.space_group_name_H-M   'P 1'
#
loop_
_entity.id
_entity.type
_entity.pdbx_description
1 polymer ?
#
loop_
_entity_poly.entity_id
_entity_poly.type
_entity_poly.pdbx_seq_one_letter_code
_entity_poly.pdbx_strand_id
1 'polypeptide(L)'
;MFDIDAWQHRWPSGTWKAELVSGVLVFSGQFDERDLKTARRTYPGRQVVLNEGGGIEVHPAGDNPPRSIFEIYLERLTQRKEATPPA
;
A
#
# COMPACT_ATOMS: atom_id res chain seq x y z
N MET A 1 10.45 -23.16 17.56
CA MET A 1 9.12 -23.68 17.19
C MET A 1 8.46 -22.63 16.32
N PHE A 2 8.00 -23.00 15.12
CA PHE A 2 7.28 -22.10 14.23
C PHE A 2 5.84 -21.98 14.73
N ASP A 3 5.40 -20.75 15.01
CA ASP A 3 4.03 -20.46 15.40
C ASP A 3 3.23 -20.09 14.14
N ILE A 4 2.17 -20.85 13.86
CA ILE A 4 1.34 -20.67 12.68
C ILE A 4 0.57 -19.35 12.73
N ASP A 5 0.20 -18.91 13.94
CA ASP A 5 -0.50 -17.65 14.14
C ASP A 5 0.41 -16.47 13.76
N ALA A 6 1.69 -16.56 14.12
CA ALA A 6 2.69 -15.58 13.72
C ALA A 6 2.88 -15.50 12.19
N TRP A 7 2.61 -16.57 11.43
CA TRP A 7 2.75 -16.57 9.97
C TRP A 7 1.50 -16.01 9.27
N GLN A 8 0.31 -16.22 9.84
CA GLN A 8 -0.95 -15.67 9.33
C GLN A 8 -1.03 -14.14 9.41
N HIS A 9 -0.15 -13.50 10.17
CA HIS A 9 -0.06 -12.04 10.25
C HIS A 9 1.09 -11.44 9.45
N ARG A 10 1.82 -12.25 8.67
CA ARG A 10 2.99 -11.78 7.90
C ARG A 10 2.69 -11.66 6.43
N TRP A 11 3.27 -10.66 5.81
CA TRP A 11 3.15 -10.51 4.37
C TRP A 11 3.91 -11.64 3.63
N PRO A 12 3.33 -12.24 2.57
CA PRO A 12 2.04 -11.95 1.95
C PRO A 12 0.86 -12.75 2.51
N SER A 13 1.12 -13.77 3.36
CA SER A 13 0.09 -14.72 3.80
C SER A 13 -1.02 -14.08 4.65
N GLY A 14 -0.71 -13.04 5.40
CA GLY A 14 -1.66 -12.27 6.20
C GLY A 14 -2.43 -11.20 5.43
N THR A 15 -2.35 -11.19 4.10
CA THR A 15 -3.14 -10.29 3.28
C THR A 15 -4.62 -10.67 3.34
N TRP A 16 -5.46 -9.73 3.80
CA TRP A 16 -6.91 -9.87 3.77
C TRP A 16 -7.47 -9.66 2.37
N LYS A 17 -6.85 -8.76 1.60
CA LYS A 17 -7.26 -8.41 0.24
C LYS A 17 -6.08 -7.91 -0.59
N ALA A 18 -5.98 -8.37 -1.85
CA ALA A 18 -5.03 -7.88 -2.82
C ALA A 18 -5.77 -7.25 -4.01
N GLU A 19 -5.47 -5.99 -4.34
CA GLU A 19 -6.13 -5.23 -5.40
C GLU A 19 -5.12 -4.52 -6.31
N LEU A 20 -5.53 -4.24 -7.55
CA LEU A 20 -4.78 -3.37 -8.45
C LEU A 20 -5.55 -2.04 -8.60
N VAL A 21 -5.01 -0.98 -8.00
CA VAL A 21 -5.63 0.35 -7.99
C VAL A 21 -4.74 1.31 -8.77
N SER A 22 -5.21 1.79 -9.93
CA SER A 22 -4.47 2.74 -10.78
C SER A 22 -3.02 2.31 -11.08
N GLY A 23 -2.78 1.01 -11.27
CA GLY A 23 -1.44 0.46 -11.54
C GLY A 23 -0.58 0.18 -10.30
N VAL A 24 -1.13 0.36 -9.08
CA VAL A 24 -0.50 0.04 -7.80
C VAL A 24 -1.11 -1.23 -7.24
N LEU A 25 -0.27 -2.22 -6.88
CA LEU A 25 -0.74 -3.41 -6.16
C LEU A 25 -0.88 -3.06 -4.68
N VAL A 26 -2.06 -3.26 -4.11
CA VAL A 26 -2.37 -2.95 -2.72
C VAL A 26 -2.70 -4.24 -1.98
N PHE A 27 -1.94 -4.53 -0.93
CA PHE A 27 -2.15 -5.65 0.00
C PHE A 27 -2.68 -5.09 1.32
N SER A 28 -3.98 -5.25 1.57
CA SER A 28 -4.61 -4.87 2.83
C SER A 28 -4.30 -5.91 3.92
N GLY A 29 -3.91 -5.44 5.10
CA GLY A 29 -3.56 -6.26 6.24
C GLY A 29 -3.08 -5.39 7.40
N GLN A 30 -2.45 -6.01 8.40
CA GLN A 30 -1.77 -5.32 9.50
C GLN A 30 -0.28 -5.65 9.45
N PHE A 31 0.42 -4.94 8.57
CA PHE A 31 1.84 -5.17 8.31
C PHE A 31 2.70 -4.13 9.02
N ASP A 32 3.97 -4.49 9.22
CA ASP A 32 4.97 -3.64 9.85
C ASP A 32 6.20 -3.44 8.95
N GLU A 33 7.22 -2.75 9.47
CA GLU A 33 8.47 -2.47 8.76
C GLU A 33 9.23 -3.73 8.31
N ARG A 34 9.06 -4.86 9.01
CA ARG A 34 9.69 -6.13 8.63
C ARG A 34 9.02 -6.69 7.38
N ASP A 35 7.70 -6.62 7.31
CA ASP A 35 6.92 -7.01 6.15
C ASP A 35 7.25 -6.10 4.96
N LEU A 36 7.34 -4.78 5.20
CA LEU A 36 7.78 -3.80 4.19
C LEU A 36 9.16 -4.15 3.61
N LYS A 37 10.13 -4.46 4.46
CA LYS A 37 11.48 -4.88 4.03
C LYS A 37 11.45 -6.16 3.19
N THR A 38 10.56 -7.08 3.53
CA THR A 38 10.38 -8.33 2.78
C THR A 38 9.77 -8.05 1.40
N ALA A 39 8.71 -7.26 1.34
CA ALA A 39 8.08 -6.86 0.09
C ALA A 39 9.05 -6.10 -0.84
N ARG A 40 9.91 -5.21 -0.30
CA ARG A 40 10.97 -4.53 -1.07
C ARG A 40 11.95 -5.51 -1.72
N ARG A 41 12.25 -6.64 -1.08
CA ARG A 41 13.12 -7.68 -1.65
C ARG A 41 12.40 -8.50 -2.71
N THR A 42 11.10 -8.74 -2.53
CA THR A 42 10.27 -9.47 -3.50
C THR A 42 10.03 -8.68 -4.77
N TYR A 43 9.95 -7.35 -4.69
CA TYR A 43 9.71 -6.46 -5.82
C TYR A 43 10.91 -5.52 -6.08
N PRO A 44 12.04 -6.05 -6.58
CA PRO A 44 13.20 -5.23 -6.87
C PRO A 44 12.88 -4.15 -7.94
N GLY A 45 13.38 -2.94 -7.72
CA GLY A 45 13.17 -1.79 -8.61
C GLY A 45 11.78 -1.16 -8.52
N ARG A 46 10.85 -1.73 -7.74
CA ARG A 46 9.56 -1.12 -7.44
C ARG A 46 9.66 -0.26 -6.18
N GLN A 47 8.77 0.73 -6.08
CA GLN A 47 8.67 1.50 -4.85
C GLN A 47 7.61 0.86 -3.96
N VAL A 48 8.02 0.41 -2.77
CA VAL A 48 7.13 -0.26 -1.82
C VAL A 48 6.91 0.63 -0.60
N VAL A 49 5.63 0.85 -0.26
CA VAL A 49 5.16 1.73 0.82
C VAL A 49 4.36 0.92 1.83
N LEU A 50 4.55 1.21 3.12
CA LEU A 50 3.61 0.84 4.17
C LEU A 50 2.69 2.04 4.39
N ASN A 51 1.40 1.90 4.12
CA ASN A 51 0.43 2.99 4.27
C ASN A 51 -0.07 3.10 5.71
N GLU A 52 -0.74 4.21 6.03
CA GLU A 52 -1.28 4.49 7.38
C GLU A 52 -2.29 3.45 7.85
N GLY A 53 -2.94 2.73 6.93
CA GLY A 53 -3.87 1.64 7.23
C GLY A 53 -3.20 0.30 7.56
N GLY A 54 -1.86 0.24 7.57
CA GLY A 54 -1.09 -0.99 7.80
C GLY A 54 -0.98 -1.90 6.56
N GLY A 55 -1.39 -1.43 5.39
CA GLY A 55 -1.29 -2.15 4.12
C GLY A 55 0.03 -1.90 3.39
N ILE A 56 0.43 -2.86 2.56
CA ILE A 56 1.60 -2.72 1.68
C ILE A 56 1.13 -2.33 0.29
N GLU A 57 1.76 -1.30 -0.28
CA GLU A 57 1.53 -0.84 -1.64
C GLU A 57 2.80 -1.04 -2.47
N VAL A 58 2.66 -1.61 -3.66
CA VAL A 58 3.74 -1.81 -4.62
C VAL A 58 3.47 -0.95 -5.84
N HIS A 59 4.20 0.15 -5.93
CA HIS A 59 4.11 1.13 -6.99
C HIS A 59 5.06 0.79 -8.14
N PRO A 60 4.81 1.32 -9.34
CA PRO A 60 5.80 1.33 -10.42
C PRO A 60 7.15 1.91 -9.98
N ALA A 61 8.20 1.60 -10.75
CA ALA A 61 9.47 2.27 -10.58
C ALA A 61 9.32 3.78 -10.88
N GLY A 62 10.09 4.62 -10.21
CA GLY A 62 10.07 6.06 -10.44
C GLY A 62 11.07 6.81 -9.57
N ASP A 63 11.32 8.07 -9.93
CA ASP A 63 12.27 8.95 -9.24
C ASP A 63 11.59 9.81 -8.16
N ASN A 64 10.26 9.90 -8.19
CA ASN A 64 9.50 10.63 -7.18
C ASN A 64 9.48 9.85 -5.87
N PRO A 65 9.48 10.53 -4.71
CA PRO A 65 9.29 9.85 -3.42
C PRO A 65 8.00 9.03 -3.45
N PRO A 66 8.02 7.78 -2.95
CA PRO A 66 6.84 6.94 -2.98
C PRO A 66 5.82 7.45 -1.96
N ARG A 67 4.59 7.64 -2.43
CA ARG A 67 3.45 8.15 -1.65
C ARG A 67 2.30 7.16 -1.73
N SER A 68 1.48 7.09 -0.69
CA SER A 68 0.32 6.20 -0.72
C SER A 68 -0.66 6.58 -1.83
N ILE A 69 -1.16 5.58 -2.55
CA ILE A 69 -2.21 5.80 -3.56
C ILE A 69 -3.50 6.34 -2.93
N PHE A 70 -3.75 5.99 -1.66
CA PHE A 70 -4.91 6.47 -0.93
C PHE A 70 -4.80 7.95 -0.56
N GLU A 71 -3.62 8.42 -0.13
CA GLU A 71 -3.37 9.86 0.08
C GLU A 71 -3.62 10.65 -1.21
N ILE A 72 -3.03 10.20 -2.33
CA ILE A 72 -3.19 10.85 -3.64
C ILE A 72 -4.67 10.88 -4.05
N TYR A 73 -5.40 9.79 -3.78
CA TYR A 73 -6.83 9.72 -4.09
C TYR A 73 -7.66 10.67 -3.24
N LEU A 74 -7.38 10.75 -1.93
CA LEU A 74 -8.06 11.67 -1.01
C LEU A 74 -7.83 13.14 -1.40
N GLU A 75 -6.60 13.52 -1.73
CA GLU A 75 -6.27 14.86 -2.21
C GLU A 75 -7.09 15.23 -3.45
N ARG A 76 -7.15 14.33 -4.44
CA ARG A 76 -7.92 14.54 -5.68
C ARG A 76 -9.42 14.65 -5.42
N LEU A 77 -9.96 13.87 -4.48
CA LEU A 77 -11.36 13.95 -4.10
C LEU A 77 -11.70 15.31 -3.47
N THR A 78 -10.84 15.82 -2.59
CA THR A 78 -11.01 17.14 -1.96
C THR A 78 -10.99 18.25 -3.01
N GLN A 79 -10.00 18.23 -3.92
CA GLN A 79 -9.91 19.21 -5.01
C GLN A 79 -11.15 19.20 -5.92
N ARG A 80 -11.71 18.03 -6.23
CA ARG A 80 -12.93 17.91 -7.04
C ARG A 80 -14.16 18.49 -6.34
N LYS A 81 -14.26 18.32 -5.01
CA LYS A 81 -15.36 18.92 -4.23
C LYS A 81 -15.27 20.44 -4.23
N GLU A 82 -14.08 21.00 -4.07
CA GLU A 82 -13.86 22.45 -4.06
C GLU A 82 -14.06 23.10 -5.44
N ALA A 83 -13.76 22.38 -6.52
CA ALA A 83 -13.93 22.86 -7.90
C ALA A 83 -15.40 22.85 -8.39
N THR A 84 -16.32 22.23 -7.66
CA THR A 84 -17.76 22.26 -7.97
C THR A 84 -18.41 23.40 -7.17
N PRO A 85 -18.89 24.49 -7.80
CA PRO A 85 -19.58 25.55 -7.06
C PRO A 85 -20.87 25.01 -6.43
N PRO A 86 -21.31 25.50 -5.26
CA PRO A 86 -22.64 25.18 -4.75
C PRO A 86 -23.69 25.61 -5.78
N ALA A 87 -24.66 24.72 -6.04
CA ALA A 87 -25.80 24.96 -6.91
C ALA A 87 -26.77 26.01 -6.35
#